data_AF-A0A533RXA1-F1
#
_entry.id   AF-A0A533RXA1-F1
#
_cell.length_a   1.000
_cell.length_b   1.000
_cell.length_c   1.000
_cell.angle_alpha   90.00
_cell.angle_beta   90.00
_cell.angle_gamma   90.00
#
_symmetry.space_group_name_H-M   'P 1'
#
loop_
_entity.id
_entity.type
_entity.pdbx_description
1 polymer ?
#
loop_
_entity_poly.entity_id
_entity_poly.type
_entity_poly.pdbx_seq_one_letter_code
_entity_poly.pdbx_strand_id
1 'polypeptide(L)'
;KLHIFVNVRKENLNELLSRLPALKRPTISPLSDPDWFSINTVIDKSEFFRLLPTLRKLAQGLVVHEPQQILPLEQIGREENNGAPARD
;
A
#
# COMPACT_ATOMS: atom_id res chain seq x y z
N LYS A 1 7.42 2.60 7.73
CA LYS A 1 6.21 2.22 6.94
C LYS A 1 6.16 0.69 6.87
N LEU A 2 5.02 0.08 6.58
CA LEU A 2 4.87 -1.36 6.38
C LEU A 2 4.24 -1.63 5.02
N HIS A 3 4.74 -2.62 4.29
CA HIS A 3 4.06 -3.17 3.13
C HIS A 3 3.24 -4.37 3.57
N ILE A 4 1.93 -4.29 3.38
CA ILE A 4 1.01 -5.37 3.73
C ILE A 4 0.41 -6.00 2.48
N PHE A 5 0.14 -7.30 2.58
CA PHE A 5 -0.63 -8.08 1.63
C PHE A 5 -1.73 -8.79 2.39
N VAL A 6 -2.95 -8.77 1.87
CA VAL A 6 -4.09 -9.51 2.43
C VAL A 6 -4.97 -10.02 1.30
N ASN A 7 -5.64 -11.13 1.54
CA ASN A 7 -6.67 -11.65 0.64
C ASN A 7 -8.05 -11.31 1.19
N VAL A 8 -8.97 -10.91 0.32
CA VAL A 8 -10.32 -10.49 0.68
C VAL A 8 -11.33 -11.11 -0.28
N ARG A 9 -12.47 -11.56 0.25
CA ARG A 9 -13.59 -11.99 -0.59
C ARG A 9 -14.20 -10.78 -1.31
N LYS A 10 -14.73 -11.00 -2.50
CA LYS A 10 -15.39 -9.98 -3.33
C LYS A 10 -16.45 -9.19 -2.57
N GLU A 11 -17.27 -9.87 -1.77
CA GLU A 11 -18.32 -9.26 -0.93
C GLU A 11 -17.78 -8.26 0.11
N ASN A 12 -16.55 -8.48 0.62
CA ASN A 12 -15.92 -7.64 1.63
C ASN A 12 -14.99 -6.57 1.03
N LEU A 13 -14.75 -6.61 -0.29
CA LEU A 13 -13.74 -5.78 -0.96
C LEU A 13 -14.00 -4.28 -0.75
N ASN A 14 -15.21 -3.82 -1.06
CA ASN A 14 -15.55 -2.40 -0.96
C ASN A 14 -15.49 -1.89 0.48
N GLU A 15 -15.94 -2.71 1.45
CA GLU A 15 -15.84 -2.35 2.85
C GLU A 15 -14.38 -2.22 3.27
N LEU A 16 -13.53 -3.21 2.94
CA LEU A 16 -12.11 -3.15 3.25
C LEU A 16 -11.45 -1.90 2.65
N LEU A 17 -11.68 -1.62 1.36
CA LEU A 17 -11.11 -0.46 0.68
C LEU A 17 -11.53 0.87 1.32
N SER A 18 -12.77 0.98 1.81
CA SER A 18 -13.26 2.19 2.50
C SER A 18 -12.57 2.46 3.84
N ARG A 19 -12.00 1.41 4.47
CA ARG A 19 -11.29 1.50 5.76
C ARG A 19 -9.80 1.72 5.60
N LEU A 20 -9.23 1.45 4.43
CA LEU A 20 -7.81 1.67 4.17
C LEU A 20 -7.48 3.17 4.11
N PRO A 21 -6.29 3.60 4.58
CA PRO A 21 -5.88 5.00 4.52
C PRO A 21 -5.88 5.53 3.08
N ALA A 22 -6.64 6.60 2.83
CA ALA A 22 -6.90 7.16 1.50
C ALA A 22 -5.64 7.58 0.70
N LEU A 23 -4.52 7.85 1.40
CA LEU A 23 -3.27 8.30 0.78
C LEU A 23 -2.53 7.21 -0.02
N LYS A 24 -2.94 5.94 0.10
CA LYS A 24 -2.20 4.80 -0.43
C LYS A 24 -3.14 3.94 -1.28
N ARG A 25 -3.40 4.37 -2.53
CA ARG A 25 -4.20 3.58 -3.49
C ARG A 25 -3.65 2.15 -3.53
N PRO A 26 -4.38 1.15 -3.03
CA PRO A 26 -3.86 -0.21 -2.96
C PRO A 26 -3.81 -0.81 -4.36
N THR A 27 -2.87 -1.74 -4.57
CA THR A 27 -2.96 -2.65 -5.72
C THR A 27 -4.04 -3.68 -5.41
N ILE A 28 -4.92 -3.92 -6.38
CA ILE A 28 -6.00 -4.89 -6.30
C ILE A 28 -5.79 -5.88 -7.43
N SER A 29 -5.60 -7.16 -7.09
CA SER A 29 -5.35 -8.22 -8.07
C SER A 29 -6.35 -9.35 -7.88
N PRO A 30 -7.07 -9.79 -8.93
CA PRO A 30 -7.91 -10.98 -8.83
C PRO A 30 -7.03 -12.21 -8.55
N LEU A 31 -7.53 -13.13 -7.74
CA LEU A 31 -6.89 -14.41 -7.47
C LEU A 31 -7.41 -15.50 -8.42
N SER A 32 -6.80 -16.69 -8.36
CA SER A 32 -7.25 -17.85 -9.15
C SER A 32 -8.70 -18.23 -8.85
N ASP A 33 -9.15 -18.01 -7.62
CA ASP A 33 -10.56 -18.04 -7.25
C ASP A 33 -11.18 -16.67 -7.57
N PRO A 34 -12.19 -16.59 -8.46
CA PRO A 34 -12.77 -15.33 -8.92
C PRO A 34 -13.54 -14.57 -7.84
N ASP A 35 -13.88 -15.22 -6.73
CA ASP A 35 -14.52 -14.58 -5.58
C ASP A 35 -13.51 -13.97 -4.61
N TRP A 36 -12.21 -14.00 -4.94
CA TRP A 36 -11.14 -13.49 -4.10
C TRP A 36 -10.23 -12.51 -4.80
N PHE A 37 -9.75 -11.55 -4.03
CA PHE A 37 -8.79 -10.54 -4.44
C PHE A 37 -7.62 -10.49 -3.47
N SER A 38 -6.42 -10.25 -3.99
CA SER A 38 -5.28 -9.82 -3.20
C SER A 38 -5.19 -8.30 -3.19
N ILE A 39 -4.98 -7.74 -2.01
CA ILE A 39 -4.82 -6.31 -1.77
C ILE A 39 -3.41 -6.10 -1.23
N ASN A 40 -2.65 -5.25 -1.92
CA ASN A 40 -1.35 -4.81 -1.43
C ASN A 40 -1.34 -3.29 -1.22
N THR A 41 -0.70 -2.84 -0.15
CA THR A 41 -0.52 -1.40 0.08
C THR A 41 0.61 -1.15 1.07
N VAL A 42 1.19 0.04 1.02
CA VAL A 42 2.19 0.48 1.99
C VAL A 42 1.53 1.45 2.95
N ILE A 43 1.51 1.17 4.25
CA ILE A 43 0.87 2.02 5.26
C ILE A 43 1.85 2.46 6.35
N ASP A 44 1.44 3.42 7.19
CA ASP A 44 2.16 3.74 8.41
C ASP A 44 2.01 2.62 9.45
N LYS A 45 3.05 2.42 10.26
CA LYS A 45 3.04 1.40 11.33
C LYS A 45 1.96 1.72 12.38
N SER A 46 1.69 2.99 12.64
CA SER A 46 0.60 3.44 13.51
C SER A 46 -0.78 3.10 12.94
N GLU A 47 -1.00 3.29 11.63
CA GLU A 47 -2.25 2.90 10.95
C GLU A 47 -2.45 1.39 10.93
N PHE A 48 -1.37 0.63 10.76
CA PHE A 48 -1.43 -0.83 10.74
C PHE A 48 -2.09 -1.39 12.00
N PHE A 49 -1.69 -0.94 13.19
CA PHE A 49 -2.29 -1.39 14.44
C PHE A 49 -3.77 -1.03 14.55
N ARG A 50 -4.18 0.14 14.02
CA ARG A 50 -5.60 0.53 13.93
C ARG A 50 -6.41 -0.35 12.97
N LEU A 51 -5.78 -0.84 11.90
CA LEU A 51 -6.42 -1.68 10.90
C LEU A 51 -6.56 -3.14 11.31
N LEU A 52 -5.71 -3.66 12.21
CA LEU A 52 -5.72 -5.08 12.60
C LEU A 52 -7.11 -5.65 12.93
N PRO A 53 -7.97 -4.98 13.72
CA PRO A 53 -9.32 -5.48 14.00
C PRO A 53 -10.19 -5.59 12.73
N THR A 54 -10.09 -4.62 11.82
CA THR A 54 -10.79 -4.62 10.53
C THR A 54 -10.28 -5.74 9.63
N LEU A 55 -8.95 -5.87 9.50
CA LEU A 55 -8.33 -6.92 8.68
C LEU A 55 -8.73 -8.31 9.16
N ARG A 56 -8.77 -8.54 10.48
CA ARG A 56 -9.21 -9.83 11.07
C ARG A 56 -10.66 -10.19 10.76
N LYS A 57 -11.53 -9.20 10.53
CA LYS A 57 -12.96 -9.42 10.23
C LYS A 57 -13.21 -9.64 8.74
N LEU A 58 -12.52 -8.88 7.90
CA LEU A 58 -12.86 -8.78 6.48
C LEU A 58 -11.92 -9.58 5.56
N ALA A 59 -10.70 -9.85 6.01
CA ALA A 59 -9.62 -10.38 5.18
C ALA A 59 -8.91 -11.58 5.83
N GLN A 60 -8.07 -12.26 5.05
CA GLN A 60 -7.30 -13.44 5.44
C GLN A 60 -5.89 -13.39 4.85
N GLY A 61 -4.97 -14.21 5.37
CA GLY A 61 -3.63 -14.35 4.79
C GLY A 61 -2.79 -13.07 4.88
N LEU A 62 -2.83 -12.36 6.01
CA LEU A 62 -2.03 -11.15 6.22
C LEU A 62 -0.53 -11.48 6.19
N VAL A 63 0.19 -10.86 5.26
CA VAL A 63 1.66 -10.83 5.21
C VAL A 63 2.12 -9.40 5.42
N VAL A 64 3.16 -9.22 6.23
CA VAL A 64 3.71 -7.90 6.57
C VAL A 64 5.21 -7.90 6.32
N HIS A 65 5.67 -6.93 5.55
CA HIS A 65 7.08 -6.67 5.32
C HIS A 65 7.45 -5.25 5.77
N GLU A 66 8.63 -5.13 6.36
CA GLU A 66 9.25 -3.83 6.63
C GLU A 66 10.21 -3.52 5.47
N PRO A 67 9.85 -2.60 4.56
CA PRO A 67 10.71 -2.28 3.43
C PRO A 67 11.98 -1.59 3.92
N GLN A 68 13.14 -2.00 3.41
CA GLN A 68 14.42 -1.35 3.71
C GLN A 68 14.46 0.09 3.21
N GLN A 69 13.81 0.36 2.07
CA GLN A 69 13.76 1.70 1.47
C GLN A 69 12.44 1.89 0.71
N ILE A 70 11.91 3.12 0.74
CA ILE A 70 10.77 3.55 -0.07
C ILE A 70 11.19 4.83 -0.79
N LEU A 71 11.25 4.78 -2.11
CA LEU A 71 11.65 5.90 -2.96
C LEU A 71 10.47 6.38 -3.80
N PRO A 72 10.03 7.62 -3.63
CA PRO A 72 9.13 8.27 -4.59
C PRO A 72 9.92 8.55 -5.87
N LEU A 73 9.54 7.93 -6.98
CA LEU A 73 10.28 8.07 -8.24
C LEU A 73 10.28 9.51 -8.74
N GLU A 74 9.27 10.31 -8.42
CA GLU A 74 9.15 11.72 -8.78
C GLU A 74 10.19 12.62 -8.08
N GLN A 75 10.86 12.09 -7.05
CA GLN A 75 11.92 12.79 -6.31
C GLN A 75 13.31 12.44 -6.84
N ILE A 76 13.43 11.42 -7.68
CA ILE A 76 14.70 11.00 -8.28
C ILE A 76 15.05 11.98 -9.41
N GLY A 77 16.23 12.61 -9.33
CA GLY A 77 16.75 13.54 -10.35
C GLY A 77 16.43 15.03 -10.16
N ARG A 78 15.63 15.42 -9.14
CA ARG A 78 15.42 16.85 -8.84
C ARG A 78 16.68 17.58 -8.36
N GLU A 79 17.66 16.85 -7.85
CA GLU A 79 18.93 17.41 -7.38
C GLU A 79 19.91 17.72 -8.53
N GLU A 80 19.76 17.12 -9.71
CA GLU A 80 20.68 17.34 -10.84
C GLU A 80 20.48 18.72 -11.52
N ASN A 81 19.27 19.27 -11.47
CA ASN A 81 18.93 20.52 -12.17
C ASN A 81 19.15 21.81 -11.36
N ASN A 82 19.50 21.73 -10.07
CA ASN A 82 19.77 22.91 -9.23
C ASN A 82 21.26 23.30 -9.16
N GLY A 83 22.13 22.61 -9.89
CA GLY A 83 23.59 22.75 -9.79
C GLY A 83 24.30 23.41 -10.98
N ALA A 84 23.61 23.82 -12.04
CA ALA A 84 24.27 24.47 -13.18
C ALA A 84 24.34 26.00 -12.98
N PRO A 85 25.51 26.59 -12.72
CA PRO A 85 25.64 28.04 -12.83
C PRO A 85 25.47 28.42 -14.31
N ALA A 86 24.66 29.46 -14.56
CA ALA A 86 24.61 30.13 -15.84
C ALA A 86 26.04 30.52 -16.24
N ARG A 87 26.53 29.99 -17.35
CA ARG A 87 27.80 30.42 -17.93
C ARG A 87 27.54 31.72 -18.67
N ASP A 88 28.08 32.81 -18.13
CA ASP A 88 28.23 34.10 -18.82
C ASP A 88 29.17 33.97 -20.03
#